data_AF-A0A9D1RJ54-F1
#
_entry.id   AF-A0A9D1RJ54-F1
#
_cell.length_a   1.000
_cell.length_b   1.000
_cell.length_c   1.000
_cell.angle_alpha   90.00
_cell.angle_beta   90.00
_cell.angle_gamma   90.00
#
_symmetry.space_group_name_H-M   'P 1'
#
loop_
_entity.id
_entity.type
_entity.pdbx_description
1 polymer ?
#
loop_
_entity_poly.entity_id
_entity_poly.type
_entity_poly.pdbx_seq_one_letter_code
_entity_poly.pdbx_strand_id
1 'polypeptide(L)' 'MTIEKKIDLQDLDLLSFWGVNNRNFKFIEVLFPALVLNERGHSLTVRGEEGDLEEFDSFFTSLLRL' A
#
# COMPACT_ATOMS: atom_id res chain seq x y z
N MET A 1 10.06 -15.08 7.63
CA MET A 1 8.90 -15.81 7.06
C MET A 1 8.02 -14.75 6.46
N THR A 2 7.80 -14.76 5.15
CA THR A 2 7.02 -13.70 4.51
C THR A 2 5.54 -13.88 4.80
N ILE A 3 4.89 -12.81 5.23
CA ILE A 3 3.47 -12.72 5.56
C ILE A 3 2.78 -11.86 4.50
N GLU A 4 1.48 -12.07 4.31
CA GLU A 4 0.64 -11.27 3.42
C GLU A 4 -0.47 -10.57 4.22
N LYS A 5 -0.66 -9.27 3.98
CA LYS A 5 -1.78 -8.48 4.46
C LYS A 5 -2.61 -7.97 3.28
N LYS A 6 -3.92 -7.92 3.46
CA LYS A 6 -4.86 -7.30 2.51
C LYS A 6 -5.50 -6.08 3.15
N ILE A 7 -5.47 -4.97 2.46
CA ILE A 7 -6.07 -3.69 2.86
C ILE A 7 -7.24 -3.41 1.92
N ASP A 8 -8.38 -3.05 2.49
CA ASP A 8 -9.58 -2.65 1.77
C ASP A 8 -9.60 -1.14 1.57
N LEU A 9 -9.90 -0.70 0.35
CA LEU A 9 -9.88 0.68 -0.11
C LEU A 9 -11.23 1.09 -0.72
N GLN A 10 -12.33 0.41 -0.33
CA GLN A 10 -13.67 0.66 -0.89
C GLN A 10 -14.14 2.10 -0.71
N ASP A 11 -13.78 2.75 0.39
CA ASP A 11 -14.22 4.12 0.70
C ASP A 11 -13.33 5.22 0.06
N LEU A 12 -12.29 4.83 -0.69
CA LEU A 12 -11.35 5.78 -1.31
C LEU A 12 -11.62 5.99 -2.80
N ASP A 13 -11.51 7.24 -3.24
CA ASP A 13 -11.32 7.56 -4.66
C ASP A 13 -9.90 7.18 -5.08
N LEU A 14 -9.76 5.98 -5.64
CA LEU A 14 -8.49 5.39 -6.05
C LEU A 14 -7.78 6.19 -7.14
N LEU A 15 -8.52 6.89 -8.02
CA LEU A 15 -7.89 7.67 -9.08
C LEU A 15 -7.12 8.86 -8.49
N SER A 16 -7.77 9.56 -7.55
CA SER A 16 -7.14 10.65 -6.81
C SER A 16 -6.02 10.14 -5.90
N PHE A 17 -6.23 8.99 -5.25
CA PHE A 17 -5.27 8.41 -4.30
C PHE A 17 -4.00 7.89 -4.98
N TRP A 18 -4.12 7.06 -6.02
CA TRP A 18 -2.98 6.54 -6.76
C TRP A 18 -2.34 7.56 -7.72
N GLY A 19 -3.11 8.60 -8.05
CA GLY A 19 -2.71 9.65 -8.96
C GLY A 19 -2.63 9.18 -10.41
N VAL A 20 -2.55 10.15 -11.32
CA VAL A 20 -2.47 9.89 -12.77
C VAL A 20 -1.30 8.94 -13.07
N ASN A 21 -1.57 7.88 -13.85
CA ASN A 21 -0.61 6.83 -14.22
C ASN A 21 0.06 6.10 -13.03
N ASN A 22 -0.66 5.97 -11.91
CA ASN A 22 -0.23 5.30 -10.68
C ASN A 22 1.04 5.93 -10.07
N ARG A 23 1.23 7.25 -10.24
CA ARG A 23 2.44 7.94 -9.78
C ARG A 23 2.67 7.82 -8.26
N ASN A 24 1.61 7.88 -7.45
CA ASN A 24 1.72 7.79 -6.00
C ASN A 24 1.97 6.34 -5.57
N PHE A 25 1.31 5.38 -6.21
CA PHE A 25 1.55 3.96 -5.97
C PHE A 25 3.01 3.58 -6.25
N LYS A 26 3.55 3.97 -7.41
CA LYS A 26 4.96 3.76 -7.76
C LYS A 26 5.92 4.41 -6.77
N PHE A 27 5.55 5.55 -6.20
CA PHE A 27 6.36 6.19 -5.18
C PHE A 27 6.38 5.38 -3.88
N ILE A 28 5.23 4.83 -3.48
CA ILE A 28 5.14 3.94 -2.32
C ILE A 28 5.96 2.65 -2.54
N GLU A 29 5.92 2.05 -3.74
CA GLU A 29 6.78 0.91 -4.09
C GLU A 29 8.26 1.22 -3.94
N VAL A 30 8.69 2.44 -4.31
CA VAL A 30 10.09 2.88 -4.15
C VAL A 30 10.47 3.10 -2.69
N LEU A 31 9.53 3.56 -1.85
CA LEU A 31 9.76 3.74 -0.41
C LEU A 31 9.89 2.41 0.33
N PHE A 32 9.17 1.38 -0.13
CA PHE A 32 9.15 0.05 0.50
C PHE A 32 9.64 -1.04 -0.46
N PRO A 33 10.92 -1.00 -0.89
CA PRO A 33 11.44 -1.94 -1.89
C PRO A 33 11.53 -3.39 -1.40
N ALA A 34 11.48 -3.61 -0.08
CA ALA A 34 11.43 -4.94 0.53
C ALA A 34 10.03 -5.57 0.48
N LEU A 35 9.00 -4.79 0.19
CA LEU A 35 7.61 -5.23 0.12
C LEU A 35 7.17 -5.46 -1.32
N VAL A 36 6.31 -6.47 -1.50
CA VAL A 36 5.61 -6.69 -2.76
C VAL A 36 4.19 -6.13 -2.63
N LEU A 37 3.91 -5.07 -3.38
CA LEU A 37 2.61 -4.38 -3.39
C LEU A 37 1.82 -4.80 -4.63
N ASN A 38 0.53 -5.10 -4.48
CA ASN A 38 -0.37 -5.40 -5.59
C ASN A 38 -1.74 -4.75 -5.36
N GLU A 39 -2.08 -3.79 -6.19
CA GLU A 39 -3.35 -3.10 -6.24
C GLU A 39 -4.29 -3.78 -7.27
N ARG A 40 -5.47 -4.22 -6.81
CA ARG A 40 -6.52 -4.78 -7.68
C ARG A 40 -7.87 -4.28 -7.22
N GLY A 41 -8.52 -3.48 -8.07
CA GLY A 41 -9.77 -2.81 -7.72
C GLY A 41 -9.59 -1.98 -6.44
N HIS A 42 -10.52 -2.12 -5.50
CA HIS A 42 -10.48 -1.48 -4.18
C HIS A 42 -9.73 -2.30 -3.13
N SER A 43 -8.68 -3.01 -3.52
CA SER A 43 -7.85 -3.72 -2.56
C SER A 43 -6.37 -3.58 -2.87
N LEU A 44 -5.58 -3.49 -1.80
CA LEU A 44 -4.13 -3.54 -1.84
C LEU A 44 -3.67 -4.75 -1.06
N THR A 45 -2.93 -5.64 -1.72
CA THR A 45 -2.21 -6.73 -1.06
C THR A 45 -0.76 -6.34 -0.88
N VAL A 46 -0.23 -6.57 0.33
CA VAL A 46 1.14 -6.23 0.74
C VAL A 46 1.77 -7.50 1.29
N ARG A 47 2.94 -7.89 0.77
CA ARG A 47 3.66 -9.08 1.22
C ARG A 47 5.11 -8.75 1.57
N GLY A 48 5.60 -9.25 2.70
CA GLY A 48 6.96 -9.01 3.18
C GLY A 48 7.25 -9.67 4.52
N GLU A 49 8.37 -9.33 5.14
CA GLU A 49 8.68 -9.75 6.51
C GLU A 49 7.88 -8.92 7.53
N GLU A 50 7.68 -9.45 8.73
CA GLU A 50 6.79 -8.86 9.75
C GLU A 50 7.14 -7.40 10.09
N GLY A 51 8.43 -7.10 10.31
CA GLY A 51 8.87 -5.75 10.64
C GLY A 51 8.63 -4.73 9.51
N ASP A 52 8.87 -5.11 8.25
CA ASP A 52 8.63 -4.24 7.10
C ASP A 52 7.12 -3.97 6.92
N LEU A 53 6.28 -4.99 7.19
CA LEU A 53 4.83 -4.86 7.15
C LEU A 53 4.30 -3.95 8.27
N GLU A 54 4.89 -3.99 9.45
CA GLU A 54 4.53 -3.08 10.56
C GLU A 54 4.85 -1.62 10.24
N GLU A 55 6.05 -1.36 9.68
CA GLU A 55 6.44 -0.01 9.25
C GLU A 55 5.51 0.51 8.15
N PHE A 56 5.20 -0.33 7.16
CA PHE A 56 4.26 0.00 6.10
C PHE A 56 2.85 0.29 6.64
N ASP A 57 2.34 -0.52 7.56
CA ASP A 57 1.01 -0.37 8.14
C ASP A 57 0.86 0.96 8.88
N SER A 58 1.90 1.35 9.63
CA SER A 58 1.99 2.65 10.30
C SER A 58 1.96 3.80 9.29
N PHE A 59 2.84 3.76 8.27
CA PHE A 59 2.88 4.75 7.21
C PHE A 59 1.55 4.87 6.47
N PHE A 60 1.00 3.74 6.04
CA PHE A 60 -0.21 3.71 5.21
C PHE A 60 -1.43 4.15 6.01
N THR A 61 -1.55 3.77 7.28
CA THR A 61 -2.60 4.26 8.17
C THR A 61 -2.52 5.77 8.37
N SER A 62 -1.31 6.35 8.50
CA SER A 62 -1.13 7.80 8.55
C SER A 62 -1.55 8.48 7.25
N LEU A 63 -1.24 7.86 6.09
CA LEU A 63 -1.62 8.38 4.78
C LEU A 63 -3.15 8.39 4.58
N LEU A 64 -3.86 7.38 5.07
CA LEU A 64 -5.32 7.27 4.96
C LEU A 64 -6.11 8.20 5.89
N ARG A 65 -5.47 8.76 6.92
CA ARG A 65 -6.09 9.70 7.88
C ARG A 65 -5.96 11.17 7.48
N LEU A 66 -5.26 11.46 6.38
CA LEU A 66 -5.15 12.78 5.76
C LEU A 66 -6.37 13.05 4.87
#